data_AF-A0A538Q2R6-F1
#
_entry.id   AF-A0A538Q2R6-F1
#
_cell.length_a   1.000
_cell.length_b   1.000
_cell.length_c   1.000
_cell.angle_alpha   90.00
_cell.angle_beta   90.00
_cell.angle_gamma   90.00
#
_symmetry.space_group_name_H-M   'P 1'
#
loop_
_entity.id
_entity.type
_entity.pdbx_description
1 polymer ?
#
loop_
_entity_poly.entity_id
_entity_poly.type
_entity_poly.pdbx_seq_one_letter_code
_entity_poly.pdbx_strand_id
1 'polypeptide(L)' 'MKLLTFGLALLACSARSAPPPAAAAVVFVCEHGAAKSVVASQYFNKLAAERGLAIRSVARGADPQAELSAS' A
#
# COMPACT_ATOMS: atom_id res chain seq x y z
N MET A 1 -42.15 -39.91 2.46
CA MET A 1 -41.08 -40.92 2.31
C MET A 1 -40.82 -41.09 0.82
N LYS A 2 -39.73 -40.65 0.21
CA LYS A 2 -38.33 -40.63 0.64
C LYS A 2 -37.63 -39.41 0.01
N LEU A 3 -36.90 -38.67 0.84
CA LEU A 3 -35.90 -37.69 0.43
C LEU A 3 -34.79 -38.44 -0.34
N LEU A 4 -34.47 -38.01 -1.55
CA LEU A 4 -33.24 -38.43 -2.24
C LEU A 4 -32.31 -37.23 -2.37
N THR A 5 -31.39 -37.23 -1.43
CA THR A 5 -30.06 -36.63 -1.41
C THR A 5 -29.35 -36.79 -2.76
N PHE A 6 -29.06 -35.69 -3.45
CA PHE A 6 -28.04 -35.65 -4.50
C PHE A 6 -27.14 -34.44 -4.25
N GLY A 7 -26.04 -34.71 -3.54
CA GLY A 7 -25.04 -33.72 -3.17
C GLY A 7 -24.29 -33.20 -4.39
N LEU A 8 -24.52 -31.93 -4.70
CA LEU A 8 -23.70 -31.18 -5.64
C LEU A 8 -22.39 -30.82 -4.94
N ALA A 9 -21.43 -31.75 -4.95
CA ALA A 9 -20.05 -31.49 -4.56
C ALA A 9 -19.41 -30.59 -5.64
N LEU A 10 -19.69 -29.28 -5.55
CA LEU A 10 -18.99 -28.24 -6.28
C LEU A 10 -17.54 -28.22 -5.78
N LEU A 11 -16.70 -28.86 -6.57
CA LEU A 11 -15.26 -28.81 -6.58
C LEU A 11 -14.81 -27.36 -6.36
N ALA A 12 -14.42 -27.03 -5.12
CA ALA A 12 -13.83 -25.76 -4.78
C ALA A 12 -12.44 -25.70 -5.45
N CYS A 13 -12.39 -25.10 -6.64
CA CYS A 13 -11.15 -24.65 -7.24
C CYS A 13 -10.57 -23.60 -6.28
N SER A 14 -9.64 -24.02 -5.42
CA SER A 14 -8.82 -23.09 -4.64
C SER A 14 -7.94 -22.32 -5.62
N ALA A 15 -8.46 -21.18 -6.10
CA ALA A 15 -7.67 -20.18 -6.77
C ALA A 15 -6.54 -19.77 -5.81
N ARG A 16 -5.33 -20.27 -6.09
CA ARG A 16 -4.14 -19.88 -5.35
C ARG A 16 -3.86 -18.42 -5.70
N SER A 17 -4.32 -17.50 -4.84
CA SER A 17 -4.02 -16.07 -5.00
C SER A 17 -2.50 -15.91 -5.01
N ALA A 18 -1.95 -15.52 -6.16
CA ALA A 18 -0.59 -15.00 -6.20
C ALA A 18 -0.53 -13.78 -5.26
N PRO A 19 0.56 -13.59 -4.49
CA PRO A 19 0.72 -12.36 -3.74
C PRO A 19 0.58 -11.19 -4.73
N PRO A 20 -0.20 -10.15 -4.39
CA PRO A 20 -0.34 -9.00 -5.27
C PRO A 20 1.07 -8.50 -5.62
N PRO A 21 1.32 -8.11 -6.88
CA PRO A 21 2.61 -7.56 -7.28
C PRO A 21 2.96 -6.46 -6.28
N ALA A 22 4.16 -6.52 -5.69
CA ALA A 22 4.60 -5.57 -4.68
C ALA A 22 4.32 -4.17 -5.22
N ALA A 23 3.36 -3.47 -4.58
CA ALA A 23 2.92 -2.18 -5.05
C ALA A 23 4.16 -1.30 -5.23
N ALA A 24 4.35 -0.74 -6.43
CA ALA A 24 5.49 0.11 -6.71
C ALA A 24 5.60 1.16 -5.59
N ALA A 25 6.78 1.26 -4.99
CA ALA A 25 7.00 2.12 -3.83
C ALA A 25 8.00 3.21 -4.21
N VAL A 26 7.57 4.47 -4.07
CA VAL A 26 8.43 5.64 -4.29
C VAL A 26 9.00 6.11 -2.94
N VAL A 27 10.29 6.40 -2.88
CA VAL A 27 10.91 6.97 -1.68
C VAL A 27 11.36 8.41 -1.97
N PHE A 28 10.80 9.37 -1.26
CA PHE A 28 11.31 10.74 -1.26
C PHE A 28 12.33 10.91 -0.13
N VAL A 29 13.50 11.46 -0.45
CA VAL A 29 14.58 11.66 0.51
C VAL A 29 14.93 13.13 0.61
N CYS A 30 15.10 13.62 1.83
CA CYS A 30 15.85 14.84 2.11
C CYS A 30 16.88 14.54 3.20
N GLU A 31 17.72 15.51 3.57
CA GLU A 31 18.73 15.33 4.62
C GLU A 31 18.11 14.84 5.93
N HIS A 32 17.29 15.67 6.56
CA HIS A 32 16.75 15.41 7.91
C HIS A 32 15.52 14.50 7.98
N GLY A 33 14.82 14.27 6.86
CA GLY A 33 13.56 13.50 6.86
C GLY A 33 12.36 14.20 7.52
N ALA A 34 12.45 15.50 7.82
CA ALA A 34 11.46 16.21 8.63
C ALA A 34 10.54 17.17 7.86
N ALA A 35 10.91 17.58 6.63
CA ALA A 35 10.18 18.61 5.88
C ALA A 35 9.97 18.24 4.41
N LYS A 36 10.98 18.49 3.55
CA LYS A 36 10.84 18.35 2.08
C LYS A 36 10.35 16.97 1.63
N SER A 37 10.95 15.89 2.15
CA SER A 37 10.55 14.53 1.79
C SER A 37 9.15 14.18 2.29
N VAL A 38 8.76 14.66 3.47
CA VAL A 38 7.42 14.47 4.04
C VAL A 38 6.37 15.14 3.18
N VAL A 39 6.55 16.43 2.86
CA VAL A 39 5.62 17.19 2.01
C VAL A 39 5.49 16.54 0.63
N ALA A 40 6.62 16.18 0.00
CA ALA A 40 6.61 15.51 -1.30
C ALA A 40 5.85 14.16 -1.27
N SER A 41 6.10 13.35 -0.24
CA SER A 41 5.44 12.04 -0.10
C SER A 41 3.93 12.18 0.12
N GLN A 42 3.51 13.10 0.99
CA GLN A 42 2.08 13.32 1.24
C GLN A 42 1.37 13.87 -0.01
N TYR A 43 1.99 14.82 -0.71
CA TYR A 43 1.43 15.39 -1.93
C TYR A 43 1.33 14.36 -3.06
N PHE A 44 2.38 13.55 -3.26
CA PHE A 44 2.34 12.42 -4.20
C PHE A 44 1.20 11.45 -3.88
N ASN A 45 1.07 11.08 -2.61
CA ASN A 45 0.05 10.15 -2.14
C ASN A 45 -1.38 10.68 -2.33
N LYS A 46 -1.59 11.99 -2.16
CA LYS A 46 -2.86 12.67 -2.48
C LYS A 46 -3.17 12.55 -3.97
N LEU A 47 -2.24 12.94 -4.84
CA LEU A 47 -2.44 12.90 -6.29
C LEU A 47 -2.61 11.48 -6.82
N ALA A 48 -1.89 10.49 -6.29
CA ALA A 48 -2.03 9.10 -6.67
C ALA A 48 -3.43 8.57 -6.35
N ALA A 49 -3.97 8.91 -5.17
CA ALA A 49 -5.33 8.57 -4.79
C ALA A 49 -6.37 9.26 -5.69
N GLU A 50 -6.22 10.56 -5.93
CA GLU A 50 -7.12 11.35 -6.80
C GLU A 50 -7.15 10.81 -8.25
N ARG A 51 -6.07 10.13 -8.69
CA ARG A 51 -5.94 9.54 -10.03
C ARG A 51 -6.20 8.04 -10.07
N GLY A 52 -6.58 7.41 -8.96
CA GLY A 52 -6.82 5.97 -8.90
C GLY A 52 -5.57 5.11 -9.15
N LEU A 53 -4.37 5.64 -8.91
CA LEU A 53 -3.11 4.92 -9.11
C LEU A 53 -2.78 4.08 -7.87
N ALA A 54 -2.52 2.78 -8.07
CA ALA A 54 -2.10 1.84 -7.02
C ALA A 54 -0.60 1.98 -6.66
N ILE A 55 -0.10 3.21 -6.55
CA ILE A 55 1.29 3.54 -6.20
C ILE A 55 1.30 4.42 -4.96
N ARG A 56 2.20 4.13 -4.01
CA ARG A 56 2.35 4.90 -2.77
C ARG A 56 3.79 5.30 -2.57
N SER A 57 3.99 6.37 -1.82
CA SER A 57 5.29 6.86 -1.44
C SER A 57 5.48 6.91 0.07
N VAL A 58 6.75 6.86 0.47
CA VAL A 58 7.22 7.10 1.85
C VAL A 58 8.34 8.15 1.85
N ALA A 59 8.50 8.84 2.98
CA ALA A 59 9.56 9.81 3.20
C ALA A 59 10.72 9.21 4.02
N ARG A 60 11.96 9.64 3.73
CA ARG A 60 13.17 9.30 4.52
C ARG A 60 14.08 10.51 4.69
N GLY A 61 14.92 10.43 5.71
CA GLY A 61 16.11 11.27 5.93
C GLY A 61 17.36 10.50 5.53
N ALA A 62 18.34 11.18 4.92
CA ALA A 62 19.69 10.63 4.77
C ALA A 62 20.45 10.67 6.12
N ASP A 63 20.21 11.72 6.91
CA ASP A 63 20.63 11.88 8.30
C ASP A 63 19.41 12.29 9.14
N PRO A 64 18.60 11.32 9.59
CA PRO A 64 17.30 11.60 10.18
C PRO A 64 17.38 12.41 11.48
N GLN A 65 16.62 13.50 11.56
CA GLN A 65 16.46 14.25 12.80
C GLN A 65 15.64 13.42 13.81
N ALA A 66 16.13 13.32 15.05
CA ALA A 66 15.45 12.56 16.10
C ALA A 66 14.10 13.17 16.53
N GLU A 67 14.00 14.51 16.51
CA GLU A 67 12.79 15.23 16.91
C GLU A 67 12.27 16.12 15.79
N LEU A 68 10.95 16.09 15.60
CA LEU A 68 10.25 17.04 14.75
C LEU A 68 10.07 18.35 15.54
N SER A 69 10.35 19.49 14.91
CA SER A 69 10.15 20.79 15.54
C SER A 69 8.68 20.96 15.94
N ALA A 70 8.41 21.12 17.24
CA ALA A 70 7.12 21.58 17.73
C ALA A 70 7.03 23.09 17.51
N SER A 71 6.03 23.54 16.75
CA SER A 71 5.65 24.96 16.67
C SER A 71 4.68 25.31 17.79
#